data_AF-A0AAJ5X1M7-F1
#
_entry.id   AF-A0AAJ5X1M7-F1
#
_cell.length_a   1.000
_cell.length_b   1.000
_cell.length_c   1.000
_cell.angle_alpha   90.00
_cell.angle_beta   90.00
_cell.angle_gamma   90.00
#
_symmetry.space_group_name_H-M   'P 1'
#
loop_
_entity.id
_entity.type
_entity.pdbx_description
1 polymer ?
#
loop_
_entity_poly.entity_id
_entity_poly.type
_entity_poly.pdbx_seq_one_letter_code
_entity_poly.pdbx_strand_id
1 'polypeptide(L)' 'MRLTYDAGSLPLVIKVGSSEDTTLVINGANGRWYCDDDSGGGVDPAIRLNNPDSGVYEIWVGAYADKPVSATIFITELAD' A
#
# COMPACT_ATOMS: atom_id res chain seq x y z
N MET A 1 6.83 5.21 -5.24
CA MET A 1 7.76 5.25 -4.10
C MET A 1 8.48 3.92 -4.03
N ARG A 2 9.78 3.92 -3.73
CA ARG A 2 10.54 2.69 -3.44
C ARG A 2 10.69 2.53 -1.93
N LEU A 3 10.33 1.36 -1.40
CA LEU A 3 10.56 0.96 -0.01
C LEU A 3 11.56 -0.20 0.02
N THR A 4 12.68 -0.03 0.71
CA THR A 4 13.55 -1.15 1.08
C THR A 4 13.13 -1.62 2.46
N TYR A 5 12.70 -2.87 2.57
CA TYR A 5 12.10 -3.43 3.77
C TYR A 5 12.86 -4.68 4.22
N ASP A 6 13.17 -4.77 5.52
CA ASP A 6 13.75 -5.93 6.16
C ASP A 6 12.68 -6.62 7.01
N ALA A 7 12.20 -7.77 6.54
CA ALA A 7 11.08 -8.47 7.17
C ALA A 7 11.45 -9.10 8.51
N GLY A 8 10.58 -8.88 9.50
CA GLY A 8 10.56 -9.60 10.77
C GLY A 8 9.47 -10.68 10.79
N SER A 9 8.88 -10.91 11.96
CA SER A 9 7.73 -11.82 12.12
C SER A 9 6.37 -11.12 12.03
N LEU A 10 6.37 -9.80 11.81
CA LEU A 10 5.17 -8.98 11.74
C LEU A 10 4.70 -8.82 10.28
N PRO A 11 3.40 -8.55 10.06
CA PRO A 11 2.91 -8.20 8.74
C PRO A 11 3.51 -6.89 8.25
N LEU A 12 3.43 -6.63 6.94
CA LEU A 12 3.60 -5.29 6.38
C LEU A 12 2.24 -4.80 5.88
N VAL A 13 1.77 -3.68 6.41
CA VAL A 13 0.53 -3.01 6.01
C VAL A 13 0.88 -1.71 5.31
N ILE A 14 0.37 -1.53 4.09
CA ILE A 14 0.50 -0.31 3.30
C ILE A 14 -0.91 0.14 2.95
N LYS A 15 -1.28 1.33 3.41
CA LYS A 15 -2.60 1.92 3.15
C LYS A 15 -2.47 3.38 2.71
N VAL A 16 -3.48 3.86 2.02
CA VAL A 16 -3.58 5.26 1.61
C VAL A 16 -4.73 5.90 2.38
N GLY A 17 -4.57 7.16 2.77
CA GLY A 17 -5.66 7.96 3.31
C GLY A 17 -5.82 9.24 2.53
N SER A 18 -7.05 9.53 2.09
CA SER A 18 -7.40 10.77 1.40
C SER A 18 -8.83 11.21 1.71
N SER A 19 -9.19 12.44 1.31
CA SER A 19 -10.59 12.88 1.28
C SER A 19 -11.31 12.48 -0.02
N GLU A 20 -10.57 11.93 -0.99
CA GLU A 20 -11.07 11.49 -2.30
C GLU A 20 -10.66 10.02 -2.52
N ASP A 21 -11.27 9.36 -3.51
CA ASP A 21 -11.03 7.96 -3.85
C ASP A 21 -9.62 7.72 -4.45
N THR A 22 -8.89 6.73 -3.91
CA THR A 22 -7.53 6.40 -4.30
C THR A 22 -7.35 4.92 -4.63
N THR A 23 -6.34 4.59 -5.43
CA THR A 23 -5.98 3.20 -5.76
C THR A 23 -4.55 2.92 -5.37
N LEU A 24 -4.23 1.68 -5.01
CA LEU A 24 -2.90 1.25 -4.61
C LEU A 24 -2.41 0.08 -5.48
N VAL A 25 -1.20 0.19 -6.01
CA VAL A 25 -0.51 -0.89 -6.72
C VAL A 25 0.88 -1.07 -6.11
N ILE A 26 1.26 -2.32 -5.85
CA ILE A 26 2.55 -2.68 -5.29
C ILE A 26 3.18 -3.80 -6.11
N ASN A 27 4.43 -3.61 -6.54
CA ASN A 27 5.31 -4.70 -6.96
C ASN A 27 6.13 -5.14 -5.74
N GLY A 28 5.92 -6.36 -5.28
CA GLY A 28 6.58 -6.90 -4.09
C GLY A 28 8.04 -7.27 -4.33
N ALA A 29 8.77 -7.48 -3.23
CA ALA A 29 10.18 -7.90 -3.26
C ALA A 29 10.43 -9.21 -4.02
N ASN A 30 9.41 -10.08 -4.11
CA ASN A 30 9.42 -11.32 -4.88
C ASN A 30 8.91 -11.18 -6.33
N GLY A 31 8.63 -9.95 -6.78
CA GLY A 31 8.10 -9.66 -8.12
C GLY A 31 6.60 -9.91 -8.29
N ARG A 32 5.88 -10.29 -7.22
CA ARG A 32 4.41 -10.42 -7.25
C ARG A 32 3.76 -9.05 -7.17
N TRP A 33 2.71 -8.86 -7.98
CA TRP A 33 1.89 -7.66 -7.97
C TRP A 33 0.70 -7.79 -7.01
N TYR A 34 0.41 -6.69 -6.33
CA TYR A 34 -0.74 -6.52 -5.46
C TYR A 34 -1.45 -5.21 -5.85
N CYS A 35 -2.78 -5.22 -5.84
CA CYS A 35 -3.60 -4.07 -6.17
C CYS A 35 -4.83 -4.03 -5.26
N ASP A 36 -5.25 -2.82 -4.91
CA ASP A 36 -6.46 -2.58 -4.10
C ASP A 36 -7.01 -1.17 -4.35
N ASP A 37 -8.30 -0.98 -4.12
CA ASP A 37 -9.04 0.28 -4.19
C ASP A 37 -9.77 0.62 -2.87
N ASP A 38 -10.55 -0.30 -2.29
CA ASP A 38 -11.48 0.06 -1.19
C ASP A 38 -11.31 -0.75 0.11
N SER A 39 -10.29 -1.61 0.24
CA SER A 39 -10.16 -2.50 1.41
C SER A 39 -9.63 -1.82 2.68
N GLY A 40 -9.17 -0.57 2.59
CA GLY A 40 -8.69 0.24 3.72
C GLY A 40 -9.79 0.93 4.53
N GLY A 41 -11.02 0.86 4.04
CA GLY A 41 -12.21 1.46 4.65
C GLY A 41 -12.69 2.71 3.90
N GLY A 42 -13.99 2.82 3.66
CA GLY A 42 -14.52 3.87 2.81
C GLY A 42 -14.17 3.60 1.34
N VAL A 43 -13.41 4.52 0.75
CA VAL A 43 -12.92 4.48 -0.65
C VAL A 43 -11.39 4.52 -0.73
N ASP A 44 -10.75 4.13 0.37
CA ASP A 44 -9.30 4.15 0.52
C ASP A 44 -8.75 2.71 0.48
N PRO A 45 -7.62 2.48 -0.20
CA PRO A 45 -7.04 1.16 -0.37
C PRO A 45 -6.12 0.76 0.77
N ALA A 46 -6.05 -0.54 1.06
CA ALA A 46 -5.09 -1.13 1.97
C ALA A 46 -4.63 -2.53 1.52
N ILE A 47 -3.32 -2.72 1.48
CA ILE A 47 -2.69 -4.02 1.23
C ILE A 47 -1.98 -4.49 2.51
N ARG A 48 -2.40 -5.66 3.00
CA ARG A 48 -1.75 -6.36 4.12
C ARG A 48 -1.03 -7.60 3.63
N LEU A 49 0.28 -7.62 3.81
CA LEU A 49 1.13 -8.78 3.58
C LEU A 49 1.40 -9.47 4.91
N ASN A 50 0.81 -10.64 5.13
CA ASN A 50 0.92 -11.34 6.42
C ASN A 50 2.33 -11.86 6.70
N ASN A 51 3.05 -12.26 5.65
CA ASN A 51 4.42 -12.74 5.69
C ASN A 51 5.19 -12.05 4.55
N PRO A 52 5.59 -10.78 4.72
CA PRO A 52 6.32 -10.05 3.70
C PRO A 52 7.74 -10.60 3.53
N ASP A 53 8.24 -10.59 2.29
CA ASP A 53 9.65 -10.90 2.01
C ASP A 53 10.51 -9.66 2.29
N SER A 54 11.75 -9.84 2.77
CA SER A 54 12.74 -8.75 2.74
C SER A 54 13.07 -8.38 1.30
N GLY A 55 13.32 -7.09 1.05
CA GLY A 55 13.75 -6.59 -0.24
C GLY A 55 13.06 -5.30 -0.63
N VAL A 56 12.94 -5.09 -1.95
CA VAL A 56 12.46 -3.83 -2.52
C VAL A 56 11.01 -3.95 -2.95
N TYR A 57 10.17 -3.05 -2.44
CA TYR A 57 8.79 -2.87 -2.85
C TYR A 57 8.67 -1.57 -3.65
N GLU A 58 8.08 -1.64 -4.84
CA GLU A 58 7.70 -0.46 -5.62
C GLU A 58 6.22 -0.20 -5.41
N ILE A 59 5.88 1.02 -5.00
CA ILE A 59 4.54 1.39 -4.57
C ILE A 59 4.03 2.56 -5.41
N TRP A 60 2.87 2.42 -6.02
CA TRP A 60 2.18 3.46 -6.77
C TRP A 60 0.83 3.74 -6.13
N VAL A 61 0.54 5.02 -5.94
CA VAL A 61 -0.77 5.51 -5.52
C VAL A 61 -1.39 6.25 -6.70
N GLY A 62 -2.61 5.87 -7.06
CA GLY A 62 -3.43 6.52 -8.06
C GLY A 62 -4.62 7.24 -7.43
N ALA A 63 -5.25 8.11 -8.20
CA ALA A 63 -6.59 8.62 -7.91
C ALA A 63 -7.56 7.93 -8.86
N TYR A 64 -8.74 7.56 -8.38
CA TYR A 64 -9.80 7.07 -9.27
C TYR A 64 -10.30 8.18 -10.21
N ALA A 65 -10.35 9.41 -9.70
CA ALA A 65 -10.71 10.59 -10.48
C ALA A 65 -9.63 10.96 -11.52
N ASP A 66 -10.04 11.58 -12.63
CA ASP A 66 -9.13 12.14 -13.64
C ASP A 66 -8.53 13.50 -13.22
N LYS A 67 -8.05 13.57 -11.97
CA LYS A 67 -7.36 14.72 -11.41
C LYS A 67 -6.39 14.25 -10.29
N PRO A 68 -5.28 14.95 -10.07
CA PRO A 68 -4.45 14.68 -8.90
C PRO A 68 -5.22 14.92 -7.59
N VAL A 69 -4.99 14.07 -6.59
CA VAL A 69 -5.54 14.20 -5.25
C VAL A 69 -4.42 14.24 -4.22
N SER A 70 -4.60 15.00 -3.14
CA SER A 70 -3.70 14.95 -1.99
C SER A 70 -3.99 13.67 -1.20
N ALA A 71 -2.94 12.91 -0.90
CA ALA A 71 -3.07 11.67 -0.15
C ALA A 71 -1.85 11.47 0.77
N THR A 72 -2.05 10.69 1.82
CA THR A 72 -0.98 10.23 2.72
C THR A 72 -0.84 8.73 2.59
N ILE A 73 0.40 8.24 2.44
CA ILE A 73 0.70 6.81 2.54
C ILE A 73 1.13 6.47 3.96
N PHE A 74 0.52 5.43 4.53
CA PHE A 74 0.88 4.90 5.83
C PHE A 74 1.50 3.51 5.65
N ILE A 75 2.62 3.28 6.33
CA ILE A 75 3.38 2.03 6.27
C ILE A 75 3.67 1.60 7.71
N THR A 76 3.20 0.43 8.08
CA THR A 76 3.29 -0.06 9.47
C THR A 76 3.40 -1.58 9.52
N GLU A 77 4.03 -2.07 10.58
CA GLU A 77 4.06 -3.49 10.94
C GLU A 77 3.01 -3.87 11.98
N LEU A 78 2.41 -2.86 12.62
CA LEU A 78 1.36 -3.03 13.61
C LEU A 78 0.01 -2.97 12.89
N ALA A 79 -0.87 -3.92 13.22
CA ALA A 79 -2.27 -3.81 12.84
C ALA A 79 -2.90 -2.60 13.53
N ASP A 80 -3.87 -1.97 12.86
CA ASP A 80 -4.71 -0.92 13.43
C ASP A 80 -5.53 -1.42 14.63
#